data_AF-A0A125YXJ2-F1
#
_entry.id   AF-A0A125YXJ2-F1
#
_cell.length_a   1.000
_cell.length_b   1.000
_cell.length_c   1.000
_cell.angle_alpha   90.00
_cell.angle_beta   90.00
_cell.angle_gamma   90.00
#
_symmetry.space_group_name_H-M   'P 1'
#
loop_
_entity.id
_entity.type
_entity.pdbx_description
1 polymer ?
#
loop_
_entity_poly.entity_id
_entity_poly.type
_entity_poly.pdbx_seq_one_letter_code
_entity_poly.pdbx_strand_id
1 'polypeptide(L)'
;MPPRILYLHGLEGGRGSEKEKMLEKVFGKQDVKAVNLKTRQTIMLFTGLFTLLAVLFICGFVACFVLLKWYIGLLVTLLGILVLAGGYWVAGRVVTQYMVKQAKRLAEKKFKEFRPNVIVAETFGAVVALNMNVPKVAMILLSPAQDQYTRFMKMSTYWGIGAYPYVMVVHGSHDKTIPLDDSVRLIETSEVGRCRLEVVDDNHALKGVTEEDLQNWVKEVYTIGKQQAKKMAAAGDKQVDLSLFGDDDDDVKTSAGTSDAV
;
A
#
# COMPACT_ATOMS: atom_id res chain seq x y z
N MET A 1 -25.42 -0.35 -7.65
CA MET A 1 -24.64 -0.55 -6.40
C MET A 1 -23.56 0.53 -6.20
N PRO A 2 -23.36 1.10 -4.98
CA PRO A 2 -22.31 2.10 -4.70
C PRO A 2 -20.90 1.49 -4.54
N PRO A 3 -19.83 2.32 -4.61
CA PRO A 3 -18.46 1.85 -4.39
C PRO A 3 -18.24 1.41 -2.94
N ARG A 4 -17.70 0.19 -2.77
CA ARG A 4 -17.19 -0.34 -1.50
C ARG A 4 -15.68 -0.33 -1.52
N ILE A 5 -15.10 0.44 -0.63
CA ILE A 5 -13.71 0.85 -0.69
C ILE A 5 -12.91 0.15 0.41
N LEU A 6 -11.90 -0.62 0.00
CA LEU A 6 -10.88 -1.10 0.93
C LEU A 6 -9.73 -0.09 0.96
N TYR A 7 -9.50 0.52 2.12
CA TYR A 7 -8.41 1.46 2.31
C TYR A 7 -7.18 0.77 2.93
N LEU A 8 -6.03 0.91 2.28
CA LEU A 8 -4.74 0.37 2.70
C LEU A 8 -3.77 1.51 2.94
N HIS A 9 -3.46 1.80 4.19
CA HIS A 9 -2.65 2.95 4.60
C HIS A 9 -1.14 2.74 4.39
N GLY A 10 -0.36 3.83 4.38
CA GLY A 10 1.11 3.80 4.38
C GLY A 10 1.73 3.31 5.70
N LEU A 11 3.07 3.28 5.80
CA LEU A 11 3.77 2.84 7.02
C LEU A 11 3.46 3.71 8.24
N GLU A 12 3.36 5.02 8.01
CA GLU A 12 3.10 6.04 9.03
C GLU A 12 1.61 6.14 9.35
N GLY A 13 0.77 5.69 8.42
CA GLY A 13 -0.67 5.61 8.58
C GLY A 13 -1.09 4.52 9.56
N GLY A 14 -2.24 4.74 10.18
CA GLY A 14 -2.97 3.74 10.94
C GLY A 14 -4.47 3.97 10.74
N ARG A 15 -5.31 3.25 11.51
CA ARG A 15 -6.74 3.55 11.54
C ARG A 15 -6.96 4.99 11.99
N GLY A 16 -7.83 5.71 11.28
CA GLY A 16 -8.11 7.12 11.47
C GLY A 16 -7.12 8.07 10.78
N SER A 17 -6.41 7.60 9.75
CA SER A 17 -5.62 8.49 8.89
C SER A 17 -6.48 9.58 8.24
N GLU A 18 -5.88 10.69 7.81
CA GLU A 18 -6.63 11.81 7.20
C GLU A 18 -7.41 11.36 5.96
N LYS A 19 -6.78 10.57 5.08
CA LYS A 19 -7.40 10.08 3.84
C LYS A 19 -8.51 9.08 4.13
N GLU A 20 -8.35 8.21 5.13
CA GLU A 20 -9.42 7.33 5.61
C GLU A 20 -10.63 8.15 6.09
N LYS A 21 -10.41 9.20 6.88
CA LYS A 21 -11.48 10.08 7.37
C LYS A 21 -12.18 10.82 6.23
N MET A 22 -11.43 11.30 5.24
CA MET A 22 -11.98 11.93 4.03
C MET A 22 -12.86 10.94 3.26
N LEU A 23 -12.38 9.72 3.01
CA LEU A 23 -13.16 8.66 2.35
C LEU A 23 -14.42 8.31 3.15
N GLU A 24 -14.31 8.11 4.47
CA GLU A 24 -15.45 7.83 5.35
C GLU A 24 -16.49 8.95 5.36
N LYS A 25 -16.05 10.22 5.25
CA LYS A 25 -16.94 11.38 5.21
C LYS A 25 -17.70 11.48 3.88
N VAL A 26 -17.03 11.16 2.77
CA VAL A 26 -17.60 11.23 1.42
C VAL A 26 -18.52 10.05 1.10
N PHE A 27 -18.09 8.83 1.43
CA PHE A 27 -18.77 7.59 1.03
C PHE A 27 -19.55 6.93 2.16
N GLY A 28 -19.32 7.35 3.41
CA GLY A 28 -19.93 6.75 4.59
C GLY A 28 -19.07 5.63 5.19
N LYS A 29 -19.17 5.48 6.52
CA LYS A 29 -18.37 4.50 7.29
C LYS A 29 -18.71 3.04 6.97
N GLN A 30 -19.90 2.75 6.47
CA GLN A 30 -20.26 1.38 6.09
C GLN A 30 -19.61 0.95 4.76
N ASP A 31 -19.30 1.90 3.88
CA ASP A 31 -18.79 1.64 2.54
C ASP A 31 -17.27 1.75 2.45
N VAL A 32 -16.61 2.21 3.52
CA VAL A 32 -15.15 2.32 3.63
C VAL A 32 -14.63 1.40 4.72
N LYS A 33 -13.66 0.54 4.38
CA LYS A 33 -12.98 -0.31 5.35
C LYS A 33 -11.47 -0.12 5.31
N ALA A 34 -10.92 0.48 6.35
CA ALA A 34 -9.48 0.54 6.55
C ALA A 34 -8.93 -0.73 7.22
N VAL A 35 -7.81 -1.23 6.72
CA VAL A 35 -7.10 -2.37 7.30
C VAL A 35 -5.96 -1.87 8.17
N ASN A 36 -5.92 -2.28 9.44
CA ASN A 36 -4.74 -2.05 10.27
C ASN A 36 -3.64 -3.06 9.89
N LEU A 37 -2.63 -2.60 9.17
CA LEU A 37 -1.54 -3.44 8.67
C LEU A 37 -0.53 -3.85 9.76
N LYS A 38 -0.66 -3.34 10.99
CA LYS A 38 0.24 -3.57 12.15
C LYS A 38 1.73 -3.26 11.89
N THR A 39 2.04 -2.54 10.82
CA THR A 39 3.40 -2.19 10.39
C THR A 39 4.16 -1.43 11.47
N ARG A 40 3.54 -0.40 12.05
CA ARG A 40 4.14 0.41 13.12
C ARG A 40 4.49 -0.43 14.35
N GLN A 41 3.62 -1.37 14.74
CA GLN A 41 3.86 -2.25 15.89
C GLN A 41 5.07 -3.16 15.64
N THR A 42 5.16 -3.73 14.43
CA THR A 42 6.30 -4.58 14.04
C THR A 42 7.61 -3.79 13.99
N ILE A 43 7.60 -2.57 13.44
CA ILE A 43 8.77 -1.69 13.44
C ILE A 43 9.20 -1.35 14.88
N MET A 44 8.27 -0.90 15.73
CA MET A 44 8.59 -0.54 17.12
C MET A 44 9.16 -1.72 17.91
N LEU A 45 8.60 -2.92 17.75
CA LEU A 45 9.11 -4.12 18.40
C LEU A 45 10.54 -4.44 17.93
N PHE A 46 10.78 -4.38 16.63
CA PHE A 46 12.10 -4.63 16.05
C PHE A 46 13.14 -3.60 16.53
N THR A 47 12.82 -2.31 16.44
CA THR A 47 13.70 -1.22 16.90
C THR A 47 13.98 -1.33 18.39
N GLY A 48 13.00 -1.70 19.21
CA GLY A 48 13.17 -1.93 20.64
C GLY A 48 14.13 -3.09 20.94
N LEU A 49 13.92 -4.24 20.28
CA LEU A 49 14.78 -5.42 20.45
C LEU A 49 16.21 -5.15 19.97
N PHE A 50 16.37 -4.47 18.83
CA PHE A 50 17.68 -4.13 18.30
C PHE A 50 18.44 -3.15 19.22
N THR A 51 17.74 -2.13 19.73
CA THR A 51 18.31 -1.18 20.71
C THR A 51 18.76 -1.89 21.98
N LEU A 52 17.96 -2.82 22.50
CA LEU A 52 18.34 -3.62 23.67
C LEU A 52 19.61 -4.44 23.41
N LEU A 53 19.69 -5.12 22.26
CA LEU A 53 20.88 -5.88 21.88
C LEU A 53 22.12 -4.99 21.74
N ALA A 54 21.97 -3.80 21.14
CA ALA A 54 23.07 -2.84 21.01
C ALA A 54 23.58 -2.37 22.38
N VAL A 55 22.68 -2.06 23.32
CA VAL A 55 23.05 -1.69 24.70
C VAL A 55 23.79 -2.83 25.41
N LEU A 56 23.30 -4.07 25.30
CA LEU A 56 23.98 -5.24 25.86
C LEU A 56 25.38 -5.43 25.27
N PHE A 57 25.53 -5.20 23.96
CA PHE A 57 26.84 -5.23 23.29
C PHE A 57 27.79 -4.16 23.82
N ILE A 58 27.31 -2.93 24.01
CA ILE A 58 28.10 -1.82 24.58
C ILE A 58 28.55 -2.16 26.01
N CYS A 59 27.65 -2.67 26.85
CA CYS A 59 27.99 -3.09 28.21
C CYS A 59 29.05 -4.22 28.20
N GLY A 60 28.91 -5.20 27.31
CA GLY A 60 29.90 -6.27 27.13
C GLY A 60 31.27 -5.75 26.68
N PHE A 61 31.28 -4.77 25.76
CA PHE A 61 32.50 -4.08 25.33
C PHE A 61 33.19 -3.38 26.50
N VAL A 62 32.46 -2.60 27.30
CA VAL A 62 33.03 -1.88 28.46
C VAL A 62 33.63 -2.88 29.45
N ALA A 63 32.92 -3.96 29.75
CA ALA A 63 33.43 -5.02 30.63
C ALA A 63 34.71 -5.66 30.08
N CYS A 64 34.80 -5.92 28.77
CA CYS A 64 36.01 -6.45 28.15
C CYS A 64 37.19 -5.47 28.25
N PHE A 65 36.98 -4.17 28.06
CA PHE A 65 38.04 -3.16 28.20
C PHE A 65 38.56 -3.02 29.63
N VAL A 66 37.67 -3.18 30.63
CA VAL A 66 38.05 -3.10 32.04
C VAL A 66 38.74 -4.37 32.53
N LEU A 67 38.28 -5.54 32.08
CA LEU A 67 38.72 -6.84 32.61
C LEU A 67 39.81 -7.52 31.79
N LEU A 68 40.00 -7.15 30.52
CA LEU A 68 40.94 -7.79 29.60
C LEU A 68 41.98 -6.79 29.07
N LYS A 69 42.99 -7.31 28.37
CA LYS A 69 44.01 -6.47 27.73
C LYS A 69 43.40 -5.64 26.60
N TRP A 70 43.85 -4.39 26.46
CA TRP A 70 43.29 -3.41 25.53
C TRP A 70 43.16 -3.89 24.07
N TYR A 71 44.12 -4.70 23.58
CA TYR A 71 44.08 -5.25 22.23
C TYR A 71 42.96 -6.29 22.02
N ILE A 72 42.59 -7.03 23.08
CA ILE A 72 41.47 -7.96 23.06
C ILE A 72 40.17 -7.16 22.97
N GLY A 73 40.07 -6.09 23.78
CA GLY A 73 38.96 -5.14 23.71
C GLY A 73 38.77 -4.59 22.29
N LEU A 74 39.85 -4.09 21.65
CA LEU A 74 39.79 -3.54 20.30
C LEU A 74 39.32 -4.57 19.25
N LEU A 75 39.82 -5.81 19.30
CA LEU A 75 39.41 -6.87 18.37
C LEU A 75 37.93 -7.25 18.56
N VAL A 76 37.46 -7.39 19.80
CA VAL A 76 36.05 -7.67 20.11
C VAL A 76 35.15 -6.53 19.62
N THR A 77 35.63 -5.29 19.68
CA THR A 77 34.89 -4.11 19.20
C THR A 77 34.67 -4.16 17.70
N LEU A 78 35.74 -4.39 16.94
CA LEU A 78 35.67 -4.48 15.48
C LEU A 78 34.75 -5.62 15.04
N LEU A 79 34.87 -6.78 15.69
CA LEU A 79 33.98 -7.91 15.42
C LEU A 79 32.52 -7.58 15.79
N GLY A 80 32.29 -6.91 16.92
CA GLY A 80 30.98 -6.47 17.36
C GLY A 80 30.32 -5.50 16.38
N ILE A 81 31.06 -4.51 15.87
CA ILE A 81 30.57 -3.57 14.85
C ILE A 81 30.17 -4.33 13.58
N LEU A 82 30.99 -5.27 13.12
CA LEU A 82 30.69 -6.09 11.94
C LEU A 82 29.43 -6.94 12.15
N VAL A 83 29.28 -7.55 13.33
CA VAL A 83 28.10 -8.36 13.68
C VAL A 83 26.86 -7.49 13.78
N LEU A 84 26.93 -6.30 14.39
CA LEU A 84 25.79 -5.39 14.50
C LEU A 84 25.38 -4.83 13.13
N ALA A 85 26.34 -4.43 12.29
CA ALA A 85 26.05 -3.94 10.94
C ALA A 85 25.46 -5.04 10.04
N GLY A 86 26.08 -6.23 10.03
CA GLY A 86 25.58 -7.38 9.29
C GLY A 86 24.21 -7.85 9.80
N GLY A 87 24.05 -7.92 11.13
CA GLY A 87 22.81 -8.26 11.80
C GLY A 87 21.69 -7.27 11.48
N TYR A 88 21.96 -5.96 11.52
CA TYR A 88 20.99 -4.92 11.15
C TYR A 88 20.54 -5.06 9.70
N TRP A 89 21.48 -5.29 8.77
CA TRP A 89 21.17 -5.44 7.36
C TRP A 89 20.33 -6.69 7.06
N VAL A 90 20.69 -7.84 7.63
CA VAL A 90 19.94 -9.09 7.47
C VAL A 90 18.58 -9.00 8.16
N ALA A 91 18.55 -8.53 9.41
CA ALA A 91 17.31 -8.44 10.17
C ALA A 91 16.34 -7.42 9.55
N GLY A 92 16.83 -6.29 9.04
CA GLY A 92 16.03 -5.32 8.30
C GLY A 92 15.27 -5.99 7.15
N ARG A 93 15.95 -6.78 6.32
CA ARG A 93 15.30 -7.52 5.22
C ARG A 93 14.27 -8.54 5.70
N VAL A 94 14.62 -9.36 6.69
CA VAL A 94 13.72 -10.38 7.24
C VAL A 94 12.46 -9.73 7.82
N VAL A 95 12.63 -8.62 8.54
CA VAL A 95 11.52 -7.86 9.13
C VAL A 95 10.63 -7.25 8.05
N THR A 96 11.20 -6.62 7.02
CA THR A 96 10.37 -6.04 5.94
C THR A 96 9.58 -7.13 5.18
N GLN A 97 10.20 -8.28 4.89
CA GLN A 97 9.50 -9.42 4.28
C GLN A 97 8.38 -9.95 5.18
N TYR A 98 8.64 -10.07 6.48
CA TYR A 98 7.63 -10.47 7.46
C TYR A 98 6.47 -9.47 7.51
N MET A 99 6.76 -8.17 7.52
CA MET A 99 5.76 -7.11 7.52
C MET A 99 4.86 -7.18 6.29
N VAL A 100 5.41 -7.30 5.08
CA VAL A 100 4.63 -7.43 3.85
C VAL A 100 3.75 -8.69 3.88
N LYS A 101 4.31 -9.83 4.31
CA LYS A 101 3.56 -11.09 4.41
C LYS A 101 2.41 -11.01 5.41
N GLN A 102 2.63 -10.35 6.55
CA GLN A 102 1.61 -10.15 7.57
C GLN A 102 0.52 -9.18 7.08
N ALA A 103 0.92 -8.04 6.54
CA ALA A 103 0.03 -7.01 5.99
C ALA A 103 -0.84 -7.56 4.86
N LYS A 104 -0.24 -8.32 3.92
CA LYS A 104 -0.94 -9.05 2.86
C LYS A 104 -2.03 -9.96 3.43
N ARG A 105 -1.69 -10.83 4.39
CA ARG A 105 -2.67 -11.76 5.00
C ARG A 105 -3.84 -11.03 5.66
N LEU A 106 -3.56 -9.91 6.33
CA LEU A 106 -4.61 -9.10 6.97
C LEU A 106 -5.50 -8.43 5.92
N ALA A 107 -4.91 -7.86 4.87
CA ALA A 107 -5.63 -7.22 3.78
C ALA A 107 -6.48 -8.23 2.99
N GLU A 108 -5.96 -9.39 2.65
CA GLU A 108 -6.70 -10.48 1.98
C GLU A 108 -7.88 -10.98 2.82
N LYS A 109 -7.67 -11.16 4.14
CA LYS A 109 -8.75 -11.53 5.06
C LYS A 109 -9.85 -10.48 5.05
N LYS A 110 -9.49 -9.19 5.11
CA LYS A 110 -10.46 -8.09 5.09
C LYS A 110 -11.15 -7.91 3.74
N PHE A 111 -10.44 -8.16 2.64
CA PHE A 111 -11.05 -8.19 1.31
C PHE A 111 -12.13 -9.26 1.23
N LYS A 112 -11.86 -10.48 1.71
CA LYS A 112 -12.83 -11.59 1.69
C LYS A 112 -14.07 -11.31 2.54
N GLU A 113 -13.87 -10.71 3.72
CA GLU A 113 -14.97 -10.34 4.64
C GLU A 113 -15.84 -9.20 4.09
N PHE A 114 -15.22 -8.16 3.51
CA PHE A 114 -15.90 -6.93 3.12
C PHE A 114 -16.36 -6.91 1.66
N ARG A 115 -15.80 -7.77 0.80
CA ARG A 115 -16.04 -7.82 -0.65
C ARG A 115 -16.01 -6.44 -1.32
N PRO A 116 -14.91 -5.68 -1.18
CA PRO A 116 -14.77 -4.37 -1.80
C PRO A 116 -14.72 -4.50 -3.33
N ASN A 117 -15.10 -3.42 -4.03
CA ASN A 117 -15.01 -3.31 -5.48
C ASN A 117 -14.05 -2.19 -5.95
N VAL A 118 -13.50 -1.42 -5.00
CA VAL A 118 -12.39 -0.48 -5.22
C VAL A 118 -11.37 -0.63 -4.09
N ILE A 119 -10.08 -0.57 -4.42
CA ILE A 119 -9.01 -0.46 -3.43
C ILE A 119 -8.38 0.93 -3.53
N VAL A 120 -8.25 1.62 -2.40
CA VAL A 120 -7.45 2.85 -2.30
C VAL A 120 -6.25 2.53 -1.43
N ALA A 121 -5.05 2.71 -1.96
CA ALA A 121 -3.83 2.26 -1.32
C ALA A 121 -2.74 3.33 -1.36
N GLU A 122 -2.15 3.63 -0.20
CA GLU A 122 -1.16 4.69 -0.01
C GLU A 122 0.22 4.10 0.26
N THR A 123 1.26 4.55 -0.46
CA THR A 123 2.67 4.22 -0.20
C THR A 123 2.92 2.71 -0.02
N PHE A 124 3.06 2.24 1.22
CA PHE A 124 3.23 0.82 1.56
C PHE A 124 1.97 0.00 1.32
N GLY A 125 0.79 0.59 1.53
CA GLY A 125 -0.50 0.00 1.19
C GLY A 125 -0.55 -0.41 -0.28
N ALA A 126 0.06 0.36 -1.20
CA ALA A 126 0.14 0.00 -2.62
C ALA A 126 0.95 -1.28 -2.83
N VAL A 127 2.09 -1.43 -2.14
CA VAL A 127 2.90 -2.65 -2.17
C VAL A 127 2.08 -3.85 -1.71
N VAL A 128 1.33 -3.69 -0.61
CA VAL A 128 0.45 -4.73 -0.09
C VAL A 128 -0.63 -5.08 -1.11
N ALA A 129 -1.29 -4.07 -1.69
CA ALA A 129 -2.40 -4.23 -2.60
C ALA A 129 -2.02 -4.99 -3.87
N LEU A 130 -0.87 -4.65 -4.46
CA LEU A 130 -0.32 -5.32 -5.64
C LEU A 130 0.09 -6.78 -5.35
N ASN A 131 0.41 -7.10 -4.10
CA ASN A 131 0.81 -8.44 -3.68
C ASN A 131 -0.36 -9.32 -3.19
N MET A 132 -1.59 -8.80 -3.07
CA MET A 132 -2.74 -9.59 -2.62
C MET A 132 -3.15 -10.65 -3.65
N ASN A 133 -3.48 -11.84 -3.16
CA ASN A 133 -4.09 -12.91 -3.94
C ASN A 133 -5.62 -12.89 -3.76
N VAL A 134 -6.25 -11.87 -4.35
CA VAL A 134 -7.69 -11.64 -4.38
C VAL A 134 -8.11 -11.33 -5.82
N PRO A 135 -9.41 -11.41 -6.15
CA PRO A 135 -9.90 -10.93 -7.43
C PRO A 135 -9.41 -9.51 -7.71
N LYS A 136 -8.97 -9.28 -8.96
CA LYS A 136 -8.47 -7.99 -9.42
C LYS A 136 -9.64 -7.04 -9.54
N VAL A 137 -9.55 -5.95 -8.80
CA VAL A 137 -10.53 -4.86 -8.78
C VAL A 137 -9.85 -3.56 -9.16
N ALA A 138 -10.63 -2.53 -9.44
CA ALA A 138 -10.10 -1.22 -9.77
C ALA A 138 -9.39 -0.59 -8.56
N MET A 139 -8.36 0.22 -8.82
CA MET A 139 -7.48 0.72 -7.77
C MET A 139 -7.11 2.20 -7.92
N ILE A 140 -6.93 2.85 -6.78
CA ILE A 140 -6.21 4.11 -6.65
C ILE A 140 -4.93 3.86 -5.86
N LEU A 141 -3.81 4.26 -6.42
CA LEU A 141 -2.49 4.17 -5.82
C LEU A 141 -2.00 5.59 -5.51
N LEU A 142 -1.93 5.95 -4.23
CA LEU A 142 -1.45 7.24 -3.76
C LEU A 142 0.05 7.12 -3.43
N SER A 143 0.89 7.83 -4.17
CA SER A 143 2.36 7.83 -4.04
C SER A 143 2.94 6.40 -3.88
N PRO A 144 2.74 5.49 -4.84
CA PRO A 144 3.03 4.07 -4.63
C PRO A 144 4.53 3.76 -4.52
N ALA A 145 4.89 2.94 -3.54
CA ALA A 145 6.29 2.63 -3.23
C ALA A 145 6.81 1.31 -3.81
N GLN A 146 6.14 0.71 -4.82
CA GLN A 146 6.48 -0.69 -5.20
C GLN A 146 7.92 -0.87 -5.65
N ASP A 147 8.50 0.08 -6.39
CA ASP A 147 9.85 -0.07 -6.93
C ASP A 147 10.90 0.04 -5.83
N GLN A 148 10.77 1.02 -4.93
CA GLN A 148 11.62 1.13 -3.75
C GLN A 148 11.63 -0.14 -2.90
N TYR A 149 10.44 -0.71 -2.61
CA TYR A 149 10.35 -1.94 -1.84
C TYR A 149 10.90 -3.15 -2.62
N THR A 150 10.71 -3.21 -3.93
CA THR A 150 11.25 -4.27 -4.78
C THR A 150 12.77 -4.26 -4.76
N ARG A 151 13.38 -3.08 -4.92
CA ARG A 151 14.83 -2.86 -4.87
C ARG A 151 15.41 -3.17 -3.49
N PHE A 152 14.79 -2.65 -2.43
CA PHE A 152 15.28 -2.82 -1.05
C PHE A 152 15.16 -4.27 -0.56
N MET A 153 14.03 -4.91 -0.84
CA MET A 153 13.75 -6.28 -0.38
C MET A 153 14.26 -7.37 -1.33
N LYS A 154 14.80 -7.00 -2.50
CA LYS A 154 15.11 -7.92 -3.61
C LYS A 154 13.92 -8.85 -3.90
N MET A 155 12.72 -8.29 -3.98
CA MET A 155 11.56 -9.10 -4.37
C MET A 155 11.80 -9.64 -5.78
N SER A 156 11.64 -10.95 -5.98
CA SER A 156 11.90 -11.62 -7.25
C SER A 156 10.93 -11.22 -8.36
N THR A 157 9.83 -10.56 -8.02
CA THR A 157 8.72 -10.32 -8.92
C THR A 157 8.46 -8.82 -8.99
N TYR A 158 8.79 -8.21 -10.12
CA TYR A 158 8.29 -6.89 -10.45
C TYR A 158 6.80 -7.03 -10.80
N TRP A 159 5.94 -6.29 -10.09
CA TRP A 159 4.50 -6.37 -10.27
C TRP A 159 4.02 -5.23 -11.15
N GLY A 160 3.59 -5.56 -12.36
CA GLY A 160 2.86 -4.64 -13.21
C GLY A 160 1.40 -4.48 -12.77
N ILE A 161 0.78 -3.41 -13.23
CA ILE A 161 -0.64 -3.13 -13.04
C ILE A 161 -1.52 -3.61 -14.21
N GLY A 162 -0.92 -4.19 -15.27
CA GLY A 162 -1.63 -4.67 -16.45
C GLY A 162 -2.62 -5.83 -16.22
N ALA A 163 -2.65 -6.46 -15.05
CA ALA A 163 -3.65 -7.47 -14.69
C ALA A 163 -4.91 -6.89 -14.03
N TYR A 164 -4.93 -5.58 -13.76
CA TYR A 164 -6.04 -4.93 -13.07
C TYR A 164 -7.01 -4.28 -14.08
N PRO A 165 -8.33 -4.22 -13.76
CA PRO A 165 -9.31 -3.60 -14.65
C PRO A 165 -9.03 -2.14 -14.96
N TYR A 166 -8.71 -1.36 -13.93
CA TYR A 166 -8.32 0.04 -14.06
C TYR A 166 -7.51 0.48 -12.85
N VAL A 167 -6.41 1.19 -13.08
CA VAL A 167 -5.56 1.73 -12.01
C VAL A 167 -5.27 3.21 -12.23
N MET A 168 -5.69 4.03 -11.29
CA MET A 168 -5.26 5.43 -11.20
C MET A 168 -4.08 5.52 -10.24
N VAL A 169 -2.97 6.09 -10.71
CA VAL A 169 -1.82 6.43 -9.88
C VAL A 169 -1.87 7.92 -9.63
N VAL A 170 -1.87 8.35 -8.38
CA VAL A 170 -1.79 9.76 -7.98
C VAL A 170 -0.44 9.99 -7.33
N HIS A 171 0.33 10.97 -7.81
CA HIS A 171 1.68 11.23 -7.33
C HIS A 171 1.95 12.73 -7.17
N GLY A 172 2.65 13.12 -6.11
CA GLY A 172 3.04 14.51 -5.88
C GLY A 172 4.23 14.94 -6.74
N SER A 173 4.12 16.07 -7.45
CA SER A 173 5.19 16.68 -8.25
C SER A 173 6.49 16.91 -7.47
N HIS A 174 6.38 17.11 -6.16
CA HIS A 174 7.47 17.43 -5.23
C HIS A 174 7.75 16.28 -4.25
N ASP A 175 7.38 15.05 -4.59
CA ASP A 175 7.70 13.88 -3.78
C ASP A 175 9.21 13.61 -3.77
N LYS A 176 9.85 13.89 -2.62
CA LYS A 176 11.27 13.61 -2.36
C LYS A 176 11.50 12.24 -1.73
N THR A 177 10.43 11.57 -1.29
CA THR A 177 10.48 10.25 -0.67
C THR A 177 10.44 9.18 -1.74
N ILE A 178 9.52 9.28 -2.70
CA ILE A 178 9.37 8.37 -3.83
C ILE A 178 9.46 9.16 -5.13
N PRO A 179 10.48 8.89 -5.97
CA PRO A 179 10.62 9.55 -7.25
C PRO A 179 9.39 9.34 -8.15
N LEU A 180 8.92 10.41 -8.80
CA LEU A 180 7.82 10.35 -9.76
C LEU A 180 8.06 9.31 -10.89
N ASP A 181 9.32 9.15 -11.30
CA ASP A 181 9.72 8.17 -12.31
C ASP A 181 9.34 6.73 -11.94
N ASP A 182 9.22 6.40 -10.65
CA ASP A 182 8.76 5.08 -10.19
C ASP A 182 7.29 4.84 -10.59
N SER A 183 6.46 5.89 -10.54
CA SER A 183 5.07 5.86 -10.98
C SER A 183 4.93 5.88 -12.51
N VAL A 184 5.82 6.60 -13.22
CA VAL A 184 5.90 6.54 -14.68
C VAL A 184 6.20 5.13 -15.15
N ARG A 185 7.23 4.47 -14.58
CA ARG A 185 7.54 3.08 -14.92
C ARG A 185 6.40 2.11 -14.57
N LEU A 186 5.63 2.41 -13.52
CA LEU A 186 4.48 1.58 -13.16
C LEU A 186 3.39 1.62 -14.23
N ILE A 187 3.02 2.82 -14.71
CA ILE A 187 1.97 2.96 -15.73
C ILE A 187 2.35 2.32 -17.06
N GLU A 188 3.64 2.30 -17.40
CA GLU A 188 4.17 1.62 -18.60
C GLU A 188 3.94 0.10 -18.59
N THR A 189 3.58 -0.49 -17.44
CA THR A 189 3.25 -1.92 -17.32
C THR A 189 1.80 -2.26 -17.69
N SER A 190 0.99 -1.28 -18.06
CA SER A 190 -0.42 -1.46 -18.43
C SER A 190 -0.69 -0.90 -19.81
N GLU A 191 -1.72 -1.44 -20.45
CA GLU A 191 -2.24 -0.94 -21.72
C GLU A 191 -2.93 0.42 -21.55
N VAL A 192 -2.90 1.20 -22.63
CA VAL A 192 -3.59 2.49 -22.71
C VAL A 192 -5.08 2.32 -22.44
N GLY A 193 -5.64 3.21 -21.61
CA GLY A 193 -7.06 3.17 -21.23
C GLY A 193 -7.39 2.23 -20.07
N ARG A 194 -6.40 1.48 -19.54
CA ARG A 194 -6.51 0.70 -18.29
C ARG A 194 -5.72 1.30 -17.13
N CYS A 195 -5.02 2.39 -17.35
CA CYS A 195 -4.35 3.14 -16.31
C CYS A 195 -4.29 4.65 -16.61
N ARG A 196 -4.10 5.45 -15.56
CA ARG A 196 -3.86 6.89 -15.64
C ARG A 196 -2.87 7.30 -14.54
N LEU A 197 -1.97 8.22 -14.85
CA LEU A 197 -1.13 8.93 -13.87
C LEU A 197 -1.67 10.35 -13.70
N GLU A 198 -2.07 10.68 -12.48
CA GLU A 198 -2.44 12.00 -12.03
C GLU A 198 -1.27 12.59 -11.24
N VAL A 199 -0.68 13.68 -11.75
CA VAL A 199 0.38 14.40 -11.05
C VAL A 199 -0.21 15.63 -10.41
N VAL A 200 -0.18 15.68 -9.08
CA VAL A 200 -0.69 16.81 -8.30
C VAL A 200 0.46 17.65 -7.79
N ASP A 201 0.25 18.96 -7.65
CA ASP A 201 1.28 19.86 -7.15
C ASP A 201 1.44 19.78 -5.62
N ASP A 202 2.09 18.72 -5.16
CA ASP A 202 2.20 18.37 -3.74
C ASP A 202 3.42 17.49 -3.43
N ASN A 203 3.66 17.21 -2.15
CA ASN A 203 4.68 16.31 -1.64
C ASN A 203 4.18 14.85 -1.51
N HIS A 204 5.06 13.97 -1.00
CA HIS A 204 4.79 12.55 -0.76
C HIS A 204 3.45 12.25 -0.08
N ALA A 205 3.13 13.05 0.95
CA ALA A 205 1.99 12.81 1.82
C ALA A 205 0.67 13.28 1.21
N LEU A 206 0.67 13.94 0.05
CA LEU A 206 -0.54 14.37 -0.65
C LEU A 206 -1.52 15.10 0.29
N LYS A 207 -1.03 16.12 1.01
CA LYS A 207 -1.80 16.87 2.02
C LYS A 207 -2.76 17.89 1.41
N GLY A 208 -2.48 18.37 0.20
CA GLY A 208 -3.32 19.26 -0.57
C GLY A 208 -4.52 18.57 -1.22
N VAL A 209 -4.55 17.24 -1.24
CA VAL A 209 -5.69 16.46 -1.74
C VAL A 209 -6.92 16.69 -0.88
N THR A 210 -8.01 17.06 -1.55
CA THR A 210 -9.29 17.36 -0.90
C THR A 210 -10.24 16.15 -0.90
N GLU A 211 -11.34 16.28 -0.15
CA GLU A 211 -12.43 15.29 -0.16
C GLU A 211 -13.09 15.18 -1.55
N GLU A 212 -13.20 16.29 -2.26
CA GLU A 212 -13.77 16.35 -3.61
C GLU A 212 -12.88 15.61 -4.61
N ASP A 213 -11.56 15.80 -4.53
CA ASP A 213 -10.59 15.09 -5.38
C ASP A 213 -10.72 13.57 -5.17
N LEU A 214 -10.68 13.11 -3.92
CA LEU A 214 -10.85 11.70 -3.60
C LEU A 214 -12.21 11.16 -4.06
N GLN A 215 -13.28 11.95 -3.92
CA GLN A 215 -14.60 11.56 -4.40
C GLN A 215 -14.59 11.33 -5.92
N ASN A 216 -14.04 12.28 -6.66
CA ASN A 216 -13.99 12.25 -8.12
C ASN A 216 -13.15 11.09 -8.62
N TRP A 217 -11.95 10.89 -8.04
CA TRP A 217 -11.08 9.78 -8.40
C TRP A 217 -11.72 8.42 -8.12
N VAL A 218 -12.36 8.24 -6.96
CA VAL A 218 -13.04 6.97 -6.64
C VAL A 218 -14.21 6.72 -7.59
N LYS A 219 -15.02 7.74 -7.90
CA LYS A 219 -16.12 7.61 -8.86
C LYS A 219 -15.62 7.23 -10.25
N GLU A 220 -14.56 7.87 -10.72
CA GLU A 220 -13.91 7.54 -12.00
C GLU A 220 -13.43 6.09 -12.01
N VAL A 221 -12.61 5.73 -11.00
CA VAL A 221 -12.00 4.40 -10.90
C VAL A 221 -13.04 3.31 -10.76
N TYR A 222 -14.11 3.55 -10.01
CA TYR A 222 -15.24 2.64 -9.91
C TYR A 222 -15.95 2.46 -11.25
N THR A 223 -16.29 3.56 -11.92
CA THR A 223 -17.08 3.55 -13.17
C THR A 223 -16.30 2.89 -14.31
N ILE A 224 -15.08 3.35 -14.56
CA ILE A 224 -14.22 2.80 -15.62
C ILE A 224 -13.81 1.37 -15.25
N GLY A 225 -13.47 1.14 -13.98
CA GLY A 225 -13.11 -0.17 -13.46
C GLY A 225 -14.20 -1.22 -13.65
N LYS A 226 -15.47 -0.90 -13.36
CA LYS A 226 -16.62 -1.77 -13.61
C LYS A 226 -16.75 -2.12 -15.09
N GLN A 227 -16.61 -1.14 -15.98
CA GLN A 227 -16.68 -1.36 -17.42
C GLN A 227 -15.54 -2.26 -17.94
N GLN A 228 -14.30 -2.00 -17.50
CA GLN A 228 -13.14 -2.81 -17.89
C GLN A 228 -13.21 -4.22 -17.30
N ALA A 229 -13.68 -4.36 -16.07
CA ALA A 229 -13.90 -5.66 -15.43
C ALA A 229 -14.86 -6.53 -16.25
N LYS A 230 -15.97 -5.96 -16.75
CA LYS A 230 -16.89 -6.65 -17.65
C LYS A 230 -16.23 -7.07 -18.97
N LYS A 231 -15.45 -6.20 -19.59
CA LYS A 231 -14.72 -6.52 -20.83
C LYS A 231 -13.73 -7.66 -20.62
N MET A 232 -12.97 -7.63 -19.53
CA MET A 232 -12.01 -8.68 -19.17
C MET A 232 -12.70 -10.01 -18.89
N ALA A 233 -13.80 -10.00 -18.13
CA ALA A 233 -14.58 -11.20 -17.86
C ALA A 233 -15.21 -11.78 -19.14
N ALA A 234 -15.74 -10.94 -20.03
CA ALA A 234 -16.25 -11.35 -21.34
C ALA A 234 -15.15 -11.94 -22.25
N ALA A 235 -13.90 -11.47 -22.10
CA ALA A 235 -12.73 -12.05 -22.74
C ALA A 235 -12.22 -13.35 -22.07
N GLY A 236 -12.88 -13.80 -20.99
CA GLY A 236 -12.56 -15.04 -20.28
C GLY A 236 -11.53 -14.91 -19.16
N ASP A 237 -11.19 -13.68 -18.73
CA ASP A 237 -10.26 -13.48 -17.61
C ASP A 237 -10.90 -13.88 -16.27
N LYS A 238 -10.33 -14.92 -15.65
CA LYS A 238 -10.78 -15.47 -14.36
C LYS A 238 -10.27 -14.68 -13.14
N GLN A 239 -9.40 -13.69 -13.34
CA GLN A 239 -8.85 -12.89 -12.26
C GLN A 239 -9.85 -11.84 -11.76
N VAL A 240 -10.88 -11.51 -12.53
CA VAL A 240 -11.91 -10.52 -12.18
C VAL A 240 -13.17 -11.22 -11.69
N ASP A 241 -13.80 -10.68 -10.63
CA ASP A 241 -15.06 -11.19 -10.08
C ASP A 241 -16.18 -10.15 -10.28
N LEU A 242 -17.08 -10.41 -11.24
CA LEU A 242 -18.19 -9.50 -11.57
C LEU A 242 -19.22 -9.38 -10.44
N SER A 243 -19.34 -10.40 -9.58
CA SER A 243 -20.30 -10.37 -8.46
C SER A 243 -19.99 -9.27 -7.44
N LEU A 244 -18.80 -8.66 -7.51
CA LEU A 244 -18.42 -7.52 -6.67
C LEU A 244 -19.13 -6.21 -7.07
N PHE A 245 -19.65 -6.11 -8.30
CA PHE A 245 -20.21 -4.88 -8.86
C PHE A 245 -21.76 -4.83 -8.87
N GLY A 246 -22.43 -5.92 -8.48
CA GLY A 246 -23.90 -6.04 -8.53
C GLY A 246 -24.44 -6.26 -9.94
N ASP A 247 -25.74 -6.55 -10.04
CA ASP A 247 -26.45 -6.74 -11.32
C ASP A 247 -26.83 -5.39 -11.96
N ASP A 248 -27.03 -5.39 -13.28
CA ASP A 248 -27.14 -4.19 -14.12
C ASP A 248 -28.45 -3.39 -13.97
N ASP A 249 -29.46 -3.95 -13.29
CA ASP A 249 -30.77 -3.33 -13.14
C ASP A 249 -30.81 -2.13 -12.15
N ASP A 250 -29.75 -1.92 -11.38
CA ASP A 250 -29.64 -0.79 -10.46
C ASP A 250 -29.35 0.55 -11.15
N ASP A 251 -28.66 0.53 -12.29
CA ASP A 251 -28.17 1.75 -12.95
C ASP A 251 -29.27 2.42 -13.80
N VAL A 252 -30.27 1.65 -14.28
CA VAL A 252 -31.43 2.18 -15.03
C VAL A 252 -32.45 2.88 -14.11
N LYS A 253 -32.59 2.41 -12.87
CA LYS A 253 -33.53 2.98 -11.89
C LYS A 253 -33.06 4.32 -11.31
N THR A 254 -31.76 4.55 -11.24
CA THR A 254 -31.20 5.80 -10.73
C THR A 254 -31.27 6.95 -11.74
N SER A 255 -31.20 6.68 -13.05
CA SER A 255 -31.42 7.70 -14.09
C SER A 255 -32.90 8.05 -14.33
N ALA A 256 -33.82 7.15 -13.96
CA ALA A 256 -35.26 7.38 -14.13
C ALA A 256 -35.91 8.16 -12.96
N GLY A 257 -35.21 8.32 -11.83
CA GLY A 257 -35.75 8.98 -10.63
C GLY A 257 -35.57 10.50 -10.56
N THR A 258 -35.00 11.14 -11.60
CA THR A 258 -34.73 12.60 -11.60
C THR A 258 -35.52 13.37 -12.64
N SER A 259 -36.41 12.74 -13.41
CA SER A 259 -37.25 13.42 -14.41
C SER A 259 -38.63 13.86 -13.92
N ASP A 260 -39.05 13.47 -12.71
CA ASP A 260 -40.36 13.83 -12.16
C ASP A 260 -40.22 14.69 -10.90
N ALA A 261 -39.80 15.94 -11.11
CA ALA A 261 -40.10 17.04 -10.18
C ALA A 261 -40.34 18.30 -11.01
N VAL A 262 -41.64 18.55 -11.22
CA VAL A 262 -42.26 19.76 -11.76
C VAL A 262 -41.90 20.99 -10.92
#